data_AF-A0A6Y6HLV5-F1
#
_entry.id   AF-A0A6Y6HLV5-F1
#
_cell.length_a   1.000
_cell.length_b   1.000
_cell.length_c   1.000
_cell.angle_alpha   90.00
_cell.angle_beta   90.00
_cell.angle_gamma   90.00
#
_symmetry.space_group_name_H-M   'P 1'
#
loop_
_entity.id
_entity.type
_entity.pdbx_description
1 polymer ?
#
loop_
_entity_poly.entity_id
_entity_poly.type
_entity_poly.pdbx_seq_one_letter_code
_entity_poly.pdbx_strand_id
1 'polypeptide(L)' 'MKMIVIADDFTGSNDTGVQLAKKGARTEVMLSASQKPSRRADVLVINTESRAMPADQAASAVYAALSPWC' A
#
# COMPACT_ATOMS: atom_id res chain seq x y z
N MET A 1 -13.30 2.60 1.42
CA MET A 1 -11.98 3.08 0.95
C MET A 1 -12.07 4.56 0.64
N LYS A 2 -11.20 5.39 1.23
CA LYS A 2 -11.10 6.85 0.98
C LYS A 2 -9.73 7.24 0.43
N MET A 3 -8.69 6.48 0.73
CA MET A 3 -7.31 6.74 0.32
C MET A 3 -6.56 5.43 0.08
N ILE A 4 -5.64 5.44 -0.88
CA ILE A 4 -4.63 4.39 -1.08
C ILE A 4 -3.26 5.05 -0.94
N VAL A 5 -2.36 4.41 -0.20
CA VAL A 5 -0.95 4.77 -0.10
C VAL A 5 -0.15 3.66 -0.75
N ILE A 6 0.76 4.00 -1.67
CA ILE A 6 1.69 3.04 -2.26
C ILE A 6 3.08 3.38 -1.71
N ALA A 7 3.72 2.41 -1.06
CA ALA A 7 5.03 2.55 -0.45
C ALA A 7 6.01 1.56 -1.09
N ASP A 8 7.28 1.97 -1.23
CA ASP A 8 8.33 1.19 -1.89
C ASP A 8 9.07 0.22 -0.95
N ASP A 9 8.86 0.33 0.37
CA ASP A 9 9.50 -0.50 1.39
C ASP A 9 8.58 -0.87 2.57
N PHE A 10 8.98 -1.93 3.27
CA PHE A 10 8.31 -2.43 4.47
C PHE A 10 8.17 -1.41 5.60
N THR A 11 9.19 -0.56 5.81
CA THR A 11 9.22 0.33 6.97
C THR A 11 8.32 1.53 6.75
N GLY A 12 8.40 2.17 5.57
CA GLY A 12 7.55 3.28 5.20
C GLY A 12 6.07 2.91 5.12
N SER A 13 5.76 1.70 4.63
CA SER A 13 4.38 1.21 4.57
C SER A 13 3.76 1.09 5.97
N ASN A 14 4.50 0.49 6.91
CA ASN A 14 4.00 0.25 8.26
C ASN A 14 3.97 1.52 9.12
N ASP A 15 4.97 2.39 9.05
CA ASP A 15 4.93 3.66 9.79
C ASP A 15 3.74 4.52 9.31
N THR A 16 3.55 4.66 8.00
CA THR A 16 2.40 5.38 7.44
C THR A 16 1.08 4.77 7.92
N GLY A 17 0.96 3.44 7.91
CA GLY A 17 -0.20 2.73 8.42
C GLY A 17 -0.50 3.04 9.89
N VAL A 18 0.53 3.01 10.74
CA VAL A 18 0.42 3.34 12.17
C VAL A 18 0.02 4.80 12.39
N GLN A 19 0.62 5.75 11.66
CA GLN A 19 0.30 7.17 11.81
C GLN A 19 -1.17 7.45 11.44
N LEU A 20 -1.68 6.86 10.37
CA LEU A 20 -3.07 7.00 9.95
C LEU A 20 -4.04 6.34 10.93
N ALA A 21 -3.70 5.15 11.43
CA ALA A 21 -4.48 4.48 12.48
C ALA A 21 -4.55 5.32 13.77
N LYS A 22 -3.46 5.95 14.18
CA LYS A 22 -3.42 6.89 15.32
C LYS A 22 -4.31 8.13 15.13
N LYS A 23 -4.62 8.49 13.89
CA LYS A 23 -5.56 9.58 13.54
C LYS A 23 -7.01 9.08 13.41
N GLY A 24 -7.28 7.81 13.72
CA GLY A 24 -8.62 7.23 13.75
C GLY A 24 -9.08 6.60 12.43
N ALA A 25 -8.21 6.51 11.41
CA ALA A 25 -8.56 5.83 10.17
C ALA A 25 -8.47 4.31 10.33
N ARG A 26 -9.46 3.57 9.84
CA ARG A 26 -9.37 2.10 9.71
C ARG A 26 -8.37 1.78 8.60
N THR A 27 -7.12 1.52 8.99
CA THR A 27 -5.99 1.39 8.07
C THR A 27 -5.57 -0.07 7.97
N GLU A 28 -5.39 -0.55 6.75
CA GLU A 28 -4.84 -1.89 6.47
C GLU A 28 -3.56 -1.75 5.64
N VAL A 29 -2.55 -2.55 5.97
CA VAL A 29 -1.29 -2.62 5.22
C VAL A 29 -1.24 -3.97 4.50
N MET A 30 -1.15 -3.93 3.18
CA MET A 30 -0.94 -5.08 2.31
C MET A 30 0.56 -5.23 2.04
N LEU A 31 1.10 -6.38 2.45
CA LEU A 31 2.47 -6.81 2.21
C LEU A 31 2.59 -7.71 0.98
N SER A 32 1.47 -8.11 0.39
CA SER A 32 1.42 -8.91 -0.83
C SER A 32 0.18 -8.59 -1.66
N ALA A 33 0.32 -8.62 -2.98
CA ALA A 33 -0.77 -8.44 -3.94
C ALA A 33 -1.86 -9.52 -3.85
N SER A 34 -1.59 -10.66 -3.20
CA SER A 34 -2.59 -11.71 -2.98
C SER A 34 -3.57 -11.40 -1.85
N GLN A 35 -3.26 -10.42 -1.00
CA GLN A 35 -4.15 -10.05 0.10
C GLN A 35 -5.36 -9.28 -0.45
N LYS A 36 -6.54 -9.59 0.10
CA LYS A 36 -7.76 -8.83 -0.19
C LYS A 36 -8.03 -7.91 0.99
N PRO A 37 -8.07 -6.58 0.78
CA PRO A 37 -8.36 -5.67 1.87
C PRO A 37 -9.83 -5.77 2.28
N SER A 38 -10.11 -5.46 3.55
CA SER A 38 -11.47 -5.38 4.05
C SER A 38 -12.25 -4.28 3.34
N ARG A 39 -13.53 -4.55 3.07
CA ARG A 39 -14.47 -3.52 2.58
C ARG A 39 -14.64 -2.36 3.58
N ARG A 40 -14.23 -2.53 4.83
CA ARG A 40 -14.33 -1.52 5.89
C ARG A 40 -13.11 -0.60 5.99
N ALA A 41 -12.02 -0.86 5.25
CA ALA A 41 -10.84 -0.01 5.29
C ALA A 41 -11.16 1.41 4.78
N ASP A 42 -10.73 2.41 5.56
CA ASP A 42 -10.72 3.81 5.14
C ASP A 42 -9.45 4.12 4.36
N VAL A 43 -8.31 3.56 4.79
CA VAL A 43 -7.02 3.68 4.09
C VAL A 43 -6.43 2.31 3.84
N LEU A 44 -5.94 2.11 2.63
CA LEU A 44 -5.16 0.93 2.25
C LEU A 44 -3.73 1.36 1.94
N VAL A 45 -2.76 0.78 2.64
CA VAL A 45 -1.34 0.94 2.32
C VAL A 45 -0.87 -0.30 1.58
N ILE A 46 -0.26 -0.15 0.41
CA ILE A 46 0.26 -1.25 -0.40
C ILE A 46 1.78 -1.11 -0.46
N ASN A 47 2.49 -2.13 0.00
CA ASN A 47 3.94 -2.21 -0.12
C ASN A 47 4.33 -2.94 -1.41
N THR A 48 5.14 -2.31 -2.26
CA THR A 48 5.63 -2.90 -3.52
C THR A 48 7.00 -3.55 -3.39
N GLU A 49 7.71 -3.40 -2.25
CA GLU A 49 9.10 -3.86 -2.05
C GLU A 49 10.03 -3.47 -3.20
N SER A 50 9.77 -2.31 -3.82
CA SER A 50 10.39 -1.90 -5.07
C SER A 50 11.60 -0.98 -4.92
N ARG A 51 11.98 -0.59 -3.69
CA ARG A 51 13.08 0.37 -3.44
C ARG A 51 14.38 -0.01 -4.14
N ALA A 52 14.72 -1.30 -4.14
CA ALA A 52 15.96 -1.83 -4.72
C ALA A 52 15.77 -2.37 -6.16
N MET A 53 14.58 -2.26 -6.73
CA MET A 53 14.30 -2.75 -8.08
C MET A 53 14.83 -1.77 -9.14
N PRO A 54 15.15 -2.27 -10.35
CA PRO A 54 15.31 -1.43 -11.53
C PRO A 54 14.07 -0.57 -11.78
N ALA A 55 14.27 0.62 -12.37
CA ALA A 55 13.21 1.62 -12.51
C ALA A 55 11.98 1.12 -13.30
N ASP A 56 12.19 0.31 -14.32
CA ASP A 56 11.13 -0.30 -15.13
C ASP A 56 10.30 -1.33 -14.34
N GLN A 57 10.95 -2.12 -13.49
CA GLN A 57 10.30 -3.08 -12.59
C GLN A 57 9.55 -2.35 -11.47
N ALA A 58 10.15 -1.30 -10.88
CA ALA A 58 9.49 -0.49 -9.86
C ALA A 58 8.23 0.20 -10.42
N ALA A 59 8.32 0.78 -11.63
CA ALA A 59 7.16 1.34 -12.31
C ALA A 59 6.07 0.28 -12.52
N SER A 60 6.44 -0.90 -13.02
CA SER A 60 5.50 -2.00 -13.24
C SER A 60 4.82 -2.46 -11.94
N ALA A 61 5.57 -2.52 -10.83
CA ALA A 61 5.02 -2.87 -9.51
C ALA A 61 4.00 -1.84 -9.01
N VAL A 62 4.28 -0.55 -9.18
CA VAL A 62 3.33 0.53 -8.82
C VAL A 62 2.07 0.47 -9.69
N TYR A 63 2.20 0.28 -11.01
CA TYR A 63 1.05 0.11 -11.90
C TYR A 63 0.21 -1.12 -11.53
N ALA A 64 0.86 -2.25 -11.22
CA ALA A 64 0.18 -3.46 -10.79
C ALA A 64 -0.54 -3.30 -9.44
N ALA A 65 0.04 -2.55 -8.51
CA ALA A 65 -0.59 -2.23 -7.22
C ALA A 65 -1.84 -1.35 -7.37
N LEU A 66 -1.83 -0.43 -8.34
CA LEU A 66 -2.93 0.51 -8.59
C LEU A 66 -4.05 -0.09 -9.47
N SER A 67 -3.72 -0.97 -10.41
CA SER A 67 -4.66 -1.46 -11.43
C SER A 67 -5.97 -2.06 -10.93
N PRO A 68 -6.07 -2.71 -9.75
CA PRO A 68 -7.35 -3.21 -9.24
C PRO A 68 -8.32 -2.11 -8.78
N TRP A 69 -7.85 -0.86 -8.72
CA TRP A 69 -8.54 0.29 -8.15
C TRP A 69 -8.88 1.39 -9.16
N CYS A 70 -8.57 1.16 -10.45
CA CYS A 70 -8.94 2.00 -11.58
C CYS A 70 -9.93 1.25 -12.49
#